data_AF-V4J1H5-F1
#
_entry.id   AF-V4J1H5-F1
#
_cell.length_a   1.000
_cell.length_b   1.000
_cell.length_c   1.000
_cell.angle_alpha   90.00
_cell.angle_beta   90.00
_cell.angle_gamma   90.00
#
_symmetry.space_group_name_H-M   'P 1'
#
loop_
_entity.id
_entity.type
_entity.pdbx_description
1 polymer ?
#
loop_
_entity_poly.entity_id
_entity_poly.type
_entity_poly.pdbx_seq_one_letter_code
_entity_poly.pdbx_strand_id
1 'polypeptide(L)'
;MPAVHGAGLNLQTLPPGPASAEIPNVNPEKVVFGFFILLALTLNFGFVLGEIDNPIHHHGWEFAAVFVVNAIATILKLGDRTQMGAVLLATSLVAMLQLIAATLVWTIAMHGTQSGMTPGVTASIVSLAAGALVANVVSVVLLIIETVMLRR
;
A
#
# COMPACT_ATOMS: atom_id res chain seq x y z
N MET A 1 38.07 -31.04 66.20
CA MET A 1 37.58 -30.31 65.01
C MET A 1 38.51 -30.63 63.85
N PRO A 2 37.98 -31.22 62.77
CA PRO A 2 38.29 -30.65 61.45
C PRO A 2 37.11 -30.64 60.45
N ALA A 3 37.13 -29.57 59.65
CA ALA A 3 36.72 -29.41 58.26
C ALA A 3 35.37 -29.98 57.77
N VAL A 4 34.36 -29.09 57.70
CA VAL A 4 33.19 -29.25 56.83
C VAL A 4 33.65 -29.06 55.38
N HIS A 5 33.57 -30.15 54.62
CA HIS A 5 33.86 -30.29 53.21
C HIS A 5 32.97 -29.34 52.39
N GLY A 6 33.58 -28.47 51.58
CA GLY A 6 32.88 -27.51 50.73
C GLY A 6 32.02 -28.21 49.68
N ALA A 7 30.70 -28.06 49.79
CA ALA A 7 29.77 -28.41 48.74
C ALA A 7 29.96 -27.44 47.56
N GLY A 8 30.72 -27.86 46.55
CA GLY A 8 30.81 -27.16 45.28
C GLY A 8 29.42 -27.10 44.63
N LEU A 9 28.81 -25.92 44.63
CA LEU A 9 27.64 -25.61 43.82
C LEU A 9 28.02 -25.84 42.35
N ASN A 10 27.58 -26.96 41.80
CA ASN A 10 27.80 -27.31 40.41
C ASN A 10 26.91 -26.42 39.54
N LEU A 11 27.45 -25.31 39.03
CA LEU A 11 26.74 -24.35 38.19
C LEU A 11 26.20 -24.95 36.88
N GLN A 12 26.55 -26.20 36.55
CA GLN A 12 26.01 -26.94 35.40
C GLN A 12 24.66 -27.62 35.69
N THR A 13 24.18 -27.61 36.95
CA THR A 13 22.86 -28.15 37.31
C THR A 13 21.79 -27.06 37.50
N LEU A 14 22.13 -25.79 37.24
CA LEU A 14 21.14 -24.72 37.25
C LEU A 14 20.23 -24.86 36.02
N PRO A 15 18.90 -24.84 36.19
CA PRO A 15 17.99 -24.85 35.05
C PRO A 15 18.31 -23.65 34.15
N PRO A 16 18.23 -23.80 32.82
CA PRO A 16 18.43 -22.69 31.90
C PRO A 16 17.49 -21.54 32.28
N GLY A 17 18.05 -20.34 32.42
CA GLY A 17 17.27 -19.12 32.66
C GLY A 17 16.20 -18.94 31.58
N PRO A 18 15.13 -18.19 31.85
CA PRO A 18 14.07 -17.96 30.86
C PRO A 18 14.71 -17.46 29.57
N ALA A 19 14.45 -18.18 28.47
CA ALA A 19 14.85 -17.75 27.14
C ALA A 19 14.40 -16.30 26.98
N SER A 20 15.36 -15.40 26.78
CA SER A 20 15.09 -14.00 26.47
C SER A 20 14.07 -13.96 25.35
N ALA A 21 12.85 -13.54 25.67
CA ALA A 21 11.76 -13.48 24.72
C ALA A 21 12.24 -12.66 23.51
N GLU A 22 12.41 -13.33 22.37
CA GLU A 22 12.78 -12.71 21.13
C GLU A 22 11.65 -11.75 20.76
N ILE A 23 11.87 -10.44 20.96
CA ILE A 23 10.89 -9.43 20.57
C ILE A 23 10.75 -9.55 19.05
N PRO A 24 9.56 -9.85 18.51
CA PRO A 24 9.38 -9.98 17.07
C PRO A 24 9.79 -8.67 16.40
N ASN A 25 10.91 -8.70 15.68
CA ASN A 25 11.43 -7.51 15.01
C ASN A 25 10.58 -7.24 13.75
N VAL A 26 9.82 -6.15 13.76
CA VAL A 26 8.99 -5.74 12.62
C VAL A 26 9.91 -5.23 11.51
N ASN A 27 9.78 -5.75 10.28
CA ASN A 27 10.59 -5.25 9.16
C ASN A 27 10.07 -3.87 8.70
N PRO A 28 10.83 -2.78 8.85
CA PRO A 28 10.39 -1.44 8.46
C PRO A 28 10.10 -1.31 6.96
N GLU A 29 10.77 -2.08 6.10
CA GLU A 29 10.50 -2.09 4.65
C GLU A 29 9.08 -2.59 4.37
N LYS A 30 8.63 -3.62 5.08
CA LYS A 30 7.25 -4.14 4.97
C LYS A 30 6.22 -3.16 5.51
N VAL A 31 6.57 -2.40 6.54
CA VAL A 31 5.68 -1.35 7.10
C VAL A 31 5.49 -0.24 6.07
N VAL A 32 6.58 0.26 5.47
CA VAL A 32 6.53 1.29 4.43
C VAL A 32 5.76 0.80 3.21
N PHE A 33 5.98 -0.45 2.80
CA PHE A 33 5.25 -1.09 1.71
C PHE A 33 3.73 -1.11 1.95
N GLY A 34 3.30 -1.66 3.10
CA GLY A 34 1.88 -1.71 3.45
C GLY A 34 1.24 -0.34 3.62
N PHE A 35 1.99 0.62 4.17
CA PHE A 35 1.55 2.02 4.31
C PHE A 35 1.19 2.63 2.96
N PHE A 36 2.07 2.55 1.96
CA PHE A 36 1.81 3.16 0.65
C PHE A 36 0.70 2.44 -0.13
N ILE A 37 0.55 1.12 0.02
CA ILE A 37 -0.58 0.40 -0.57
C ILE A 37 -1.91 0.88 0.01
N LEU A 38 -2.00 1.00 1.34
CA LEU A 38 -3.21 1.47 2.00
C LEU A 38 -3.49 2.94 1.70
N LEU A 39 -2.46 3.79 1.70
CA LEU A 39 -2.58 5.21 1.38
C LEU A 39 -3.03 5.42 -0.08
N ALA A 40 -2.51 4.63 -1.02
CA ALA A 40 -2.92 4.66 -2.41
C ALA A 40 -4.41 4.31 -2.57
N LEU A 41 -4.89 3.31 -1.82
CA LEU A 41 -6.31 2.96 -1.80
C LEU A 41 -7.16 4.10 -1.23
N THR A 42 -6.82 4.62 -0.05
CA THR A 42 -7.66 5.58 0.66
C THR A 42 -7.73 6.95 -0.02
N LEU A 43 -6.62 7.43 -0.59
CA LEU A 43 -6.63 8.66 -1.39
C LEU A 43 -7.45 8.48 -2.66
N ASN A 44 -7.32 7.34 -3.35
CA ASN A 44 -8.08 7.07 -4.56
C ASN A 44 -9.58 6.98 -4.24
N PHE A 45 -9.94 6.34 -3.13
CA PHE A 45 -11.31 6.31 -2.64
C PHE A 45 -11.82 7.72 -2.33
N GLY A 46 -11.03 8.55 -1.63
CA GLY A 46 -11.37 9.94 -1.34
C GLY A 46 -11.65 10.76 -2.61
N PHE A 47 -10.83 10.59 -3.65
CA PHE A 47 -11.05 11.27 -4.93
C PHE A 47 -12.31 10.79 -5.66
N VAL A 48 -12.65 9.50 -5.60
CA VAL A 48 -13.82 8.94 -6.31
C VAL A 48 -15.13 9.24 -5.58
N LEU A 49 -15.09 9.55 -4.28
CA LEU A 49 -16.28 9.88 -3.51
C LEU A 49 -16.93 11.19 -3.96
N GLY A 50 -18.25 11.16 -4.12
CA GLY A 50 -19.05 12.33 -4.51
C GLY A 50 -19.93 12.05 -5.74
N GLU A 51 -20.57 13.10 -6.22
CA GLU A 51 -21.28 13.07 -7.50
C GLU A 51 -20.28 13.06 -8.66
N ILE A 52 -20.27 11.95 -9.42
CA ILE A 52 -19.29 11.63 -10.46
C ILE A 52 -19.09 12.71 -11.52
N ASP A 53 -20.11 13.52 -11.80
CA ASP A 53 -20.13 14.55 -12.82
C ASP A 53 -19.99 15.97 -12.25
N ASN A 54 -19.83 16.11 -10.93
CA ASN A 54 -19.72 17.40 -10.27
C ASN A 54 -18.23 17.76 -10.03
N PRO A 55 -17.66 18.70 -10.81
CA PRO A 55 -16.24 19.05 -10.74
C PRO A 55 -15.81 19.68 -9.40
N ILE A 56 -16.77 20.16 -8.59
CA ILE A 56 -16.49 20.73 -7.27
C ILE A 56 -16.08 19.63 -6.27
N HIS A 57 -16.55 18.41 -6.45
CA HIS A 57 -16.20 17.29 -5.57
C HIS A 57 -14.84 16.65 -5.91
N HIS A 58 -14.32 16.89 -7.11
CA HIS A 58 -13.17 16.17 -7.64
C HIS A 58 -12.02 17.12 -7.94
N HIS A 59 -11.23 17.44 -6.91
CA HIS A 59 -10.19 18.46 -7.04
C HIS A 59 -8.90 17.93 -7.68
N GLY A 60 -8.27 18.77 -8.50
CA GLY A 60 -7.00 18.42 -9.17
C GLY A 60 -5.85 18.12 -8.21
N TRP A 61 -5.83 18.74 -7.02
CA TRP A 61 -4.80 18.45 -6.01
C TRP A 61 -4.98 17.07 -5.37
N GLU A 62 -6.23 16.64 -5.17
CA GLU A 62 -6.56 15.28 -4.68
C GLU A 62 -6.15 14.26 -5.73
N PHE A 63 -6.54 14.48 -6.99
CA PHE A 63 -6.17 13.63 -8.11
C PHE A 63 -4.64 13.51 -8.27
N ALA A 64 -3.90 14.62 -8.12
CA ALA A 64 -2.44 14.61 -8.14
C ALA A 64 -1.86 13.77 -7.00
N ALA A 65 -2.40 13.90 -5.78
CA ALA A 65 -1.99 13.06 -4.66
C ALA A 65 -2.27 11.57 -4.92
N VAL A 66 -3.43 11.24 -5.49
CA VAL A 66 -3.77 9.88 -5.91
C VAL A 66 -2.74 9.35 -6.90
N PHE A 67 -2.43 10.10 -7.96
CA PHE A 67 -1.46 9.70 -8.97
C PHE A 67 -0.07 9.44 -8.37
N VAL A 68 0.45 10.40 -7.60
CA VAL A 68 1.81 10.32 -7.04
C VAL A 68 1.95 9.18 -6.05
N VAL A 69 0.98 9.00 -5.14
CA VAL A 69 1.04 7.92 -4.15
C VAL A 69 0.91 6.55 -4.82
N ASN A 70 0.07 6.41 -5.85
CA ASN A 70 0.01 5.18 -6.64
C ASN A 70 1.32 4.87 -7.39
N ALA A 71 2.00 5.90 -7.89
CA ALA A 71 3.31 5.74 -8.51
C ALA A 71 4.36 5.25 -7.49
N ILE A 72 4.39 5.83 -6.28
CA ILE A 72 5.29 5.38 -5.20
C ILE A 72 4.98 3.92 -4.82
N ALA A 73 3.71 3.57 -4.60
CA ALA A 73 3.31 2.20 -4.29
C ALA A 73 3.73 1.21 -5.39
N THR A 74 3.65 1.62 -6.66
CA THR A 74 4.09 0.82 -7.80
C THR A 74 5.61 0.58 -7.78
N ILE A 75 6.39 1.63 -7.51
CA ILE A 75 7.86 1.51 -7.42
C ILE A 75 8.26 0.58 -6.28
N LEU A 76 7.62 0.69 -5.11
CA LEU A 76 7.91 -0.17 -3.97
C LEU A 76 7.62 -1.66 -4.27
N LYS A 77 6.64 -1.95 -5.13
CA LYS A 77 6.32 -3.31 -5.58
C LYS A 77 7.33 -3.91 -6.56
N LEU A 78 8.12 -3.10 -7.27
CA LEU A 78 9.13 -3.61 -8.21
C LEU A 78 10.29 -4.38 -7.52
N GLY A 79 10.45 -4.24 -6.22
CA GLY A 79 11.49 -4.91 -5.45
C GLY A 79 11.24 -6.40 -5.18
N ASP A 80 10.00 -6.87 -5.31
CA ASP A 80 9.61 -8.25 -4.96
C ASP A 80 9.58 -9.14 -6.22
N ARG A 81 10.44 -10.17 -6.24
CA ARG A 81 10.57 -11.14 -7.34
C ARG A 81 9.74 -12.41 -7.14
N THR A 82 8.90 -12.48 -6.11
CA THR A 82 8.00 -13.61 -5.88
C THR A 82 6.81 -13.58 -6.84
N GLN A 83 6.12 -14.71 -7.00
CA GLN A 83 4.87 -14.78 -7.77
C GLN A 83 3.81 -13.83 -7.19
N MET A 84 3.73 -13.72 -5.85
CA MET A 84 2.83 -12.77 -5.20
C MET A 84 3.20 -11.32 -5.50
N GLY A 85 4.50 -10.99 -5.43
CA GLY A 85 5.04 -9.69 -5.84
C GLY A 85 4.70 -9.32 -7.27
N ALA A 86 4.78 -10.27 -8.21
CA ALA A 86 4.41 -10.06 -9.61
C ALA A 86 2.92 -9.74 -9.79
N VAL A 87 2.02 -10.43 -9.06
CA VAL A 87 0.58 -10.15 -9.10
C VAL A 87 0.26 -8.80 -8.43
N LEU A 88 0.89 -8.49 -7.29
CA LEU A 88 0.78 -7.17 -6.64
C LEU A 88 1.24 -6.04 -7.57
N LEU A 89 2.34 -6.24 -8.29
CA LEU A 89 2.84 -5.30 -9.29
C LEU A 89 1.84 -5.12 -10.43
N ALA A 90 1.28 -6.22 -10.96
CA ALA A 90 0.28 -6.17 -12.03
C ALA A 90 -0.93 -5.31 -11.65
N THR A 91 -1.46 -5.44 -10.43
CA THR A 91 -2.56 -4.59 -9.95
C THR A 91 -2.17 -3.10 -9.92
N SER A 92 -0.94 -2.79 -9.51
CA SER A 92 -0.42 -1.43 -9.50
C SER A 92 -0.25 -0.85 -10.90
N LEU A 93 0.19 -1.67 -11.88
CA LEU A 93 0.29 -1.22 -13.27
C LEU A 93 -1.08 -0.94 -13.87
N VAL A 94 -2.10 -1.75 -13.57
CA VAL A 94 -3.48 -1.47 -13.98
C VAL A 94 -3.98 -0.16 -13.38
N ALA A 95 -3.75 0.07 -12.08
CA ALA A 95 -4.10 1.34 -11.43
C ALA A 95 -3.39 2.54 -12.10
N MET A 96 -2.09 2.42 -12.36
CA MET A 96 -1.31 3.48 -13.01
C MET A 96 -1.78 3.77 -14.43
N LEU A 97 -2.11 2.76 -15.24
CA LEU A 97 -2.63 2.98 -16.59
C LEU A 97 -3.95 3.76 -16.58
N GLN A 98 -4.84 3.43 -15.65
CA GLN A 98 -6.10 4.15 -15.44
C GLN A 98 -5.87 5.60 -15.00
N LEU A 99 -4.98 5.83 -14.04
CA LEU A 99 -4.65 7.18 -13.55
C LEU A 99 -3.92 8.03 -14.59
N ILE A 100 -3.05 7.42 -15.42
CA ILE A 100 -2.43 8.09 -16.56
C ILE A 100 -3.49 8.49 -17.59
N ALA A 101 -4.41 7.58 -17.94
CA ALA A 101 -5.51 7.90 -18.84
C ALA A 101 -6.38 9.05 -18.30
N ALA A 102 -6.72 9.04 -17.01
CA ALA A 102 -7.47 10.11 -16.36
C ALA A 102 -6.70 11.45 -16.42
N THR A 103 -5.38 11.42 -16.20
CA THR A 103 -4.50 12.59 -16.30
C THR A 103 -4.49 13.16 -17.72
N LEU A 104 -4.46 12.30 -18.74
CA LEU A 104 -4.51 12.73 -20.13
C LEU A 104 -5.85 13.40 -20.46
N VAL A 105 -6.97 12.81 -20.04
CA VAL A 105 -8.31 13.40 -20.21
C VAL A 105 -8.39 14.77 -19.56
N TRP A 106 -7.92 14.90 -18.31
CA TRP A 106 -7.87 16.18 -17.60
C TRP A 106 -7.02 17.21 -18.35
N THR A 107 -5.81 16.82 -18.74
CA THR A 107 -4.84 17.73 -19.37
C THR A 107 -5.34 18.24 -20.72
N ILE A 108 -5.91 17.35 -21.54
CA ILE A 108 -6.49 17.70 -22.84
C ILE A 108 -7.68 18.65 -22.66
N ALA A 109 -8.57 18.39 -21.71
CA ALA A 109 -9.74 19.24 -21.45
C ALA A 109 -9.36 20.66 -20.99
N MET A 110 -8.32 20.78 -20.16
CA MET A 110 -7.89 22.07 -19.60
C MET A 110 -7.00 22.87 -20.55
N HIS A 111 -6.08 22.21 -21.27
CA HIS A 111 -5.04 22.90 -22.04
C HIS A 111 -5.14 22.68 -23.56
N GLY A 112 -5.75 21.59 -24.01
CA GLY A 112 -5.89 21.26 -25.43
C GLY A 112 -7.14 21.85 -26.05
N THR A 113 -8.31 21.43 -25.56
CA THR A 113 -9.62 21.90 -26.07
C THR A 113 -10.11 23.15 -25.36
N GLN A 114 -9.53 23.49 -24.20
CA GLN A 114 -9.98 24.58 -23.33
C GLN A 114 -11.48 24.50 -22.96
N SER A 115 -12.05 23.30 -22.96
CA SER A 115 -13.44 23.06 -22.56
C SER A 115 -13.64 23.18 -21.05
N GLY A 116 -12.56 23.05 -20.27
CA GLY A 116 -12.61 23.03 -18.82
C GLY A 116 -13.20 21.74 -18.25
N MET A 117 -13.47 21.77 -16.93
CA MET A 117 -14.05 20.67 -16.16
C MET A 117 -15.57 20.64 -16.33
N THR A 118 -16.05 20.22 -17.50
CA THR A 118 -17.48 20.00 -17.75
C THR A 118 -17.96 18.72 -17.03
N PRO A 119 -19.29 18.53 -16.85
CA PRO A 119 -19.80 17.32 -16.19
C PRO A 119 -19.35 16.01 -16.87
N GLY A 120 -19.34 15.98 -18.21
CA GLY A 120 -18.91 14.80 -18.97
C GLY A 120 -17.40 14.52 -18.86
N VAL A 121 -16.56 15.57 -18.82
CA VAL A 121 -15.11 15.42 -18.61
C VAL A 121 -14.85 14.91 -17.20
N THR A 122 -15.51 15.50 -16.20
CA THR A 122 -15.40 15.09 -14.80
C THR A 122 -15.78 13.62 -14.64
N ALA A 123 -16.92 13.22 -15.18
CA ALA A 123 -17.38 11.84 -15.12
C ALA A 123 -16.40 10.85 -15.77
N SER A 124 -15.75 11.25 -16.87
CA SER A 124 -14.74 10.43 -17.54
C SER A 124 -13.49 10.24 -16.68
N ILE A 125 -13.00 11.31 -16.03
CA ILE A 125 -11.84 11.27 -15.14
C ILE A 125 -12.12 10.41 -13.91
N VAL A 126 -13.28 10.63 -13.28
CA VAL A 126 -13.67 9.89 -12.07
C VAL A 126 -13.95 8.43 -12.38
N SER A 127 -14.51 8.10 -13.54
CA SER A 127 -14.72 6.72 -13.99
C SER A 127 -13.39 5.96 -14.16
N LEU A 128 -12.39 6.59 -14.77
CA LEU A 128 -11.04 6.01 -14.89
C LEU A 128 -10.39 5.86 -13.51
N ALA A 129 -10.50 6.86 -12.63
CA ALA A 129 -10.01 6.76 -11.26
C ALA A 129 -10.72 5.65 -10.45
N ALA A 130 -12.02 5.43 -10.67
CA ALA A 130 -12.76 4.33 -10.08
C ALA A 130 -12.25 2.96 -10.57
N GLY A 131 -11.81 2.85 -11.82
CA GLY A 131 -11.08 1.67 -12.31
C GLY A 131 -9.76 1.45 -11.56
N ALA A 132 -8.99 2.51 -11.33
CA ALA A 132 -7.80 2.46 -10.49
C ALA A 132 -8.12 2.07 -9.04
N LEU A 133 -9.27 2.50 -8.51
CA LEU A 133 -9.71 2.20 -7.16
C LEU A 133 -9.94 0.70 -6.98
N VAL A 134 -10.61 0.06 -7.94
CA VAL A 134 -10.79 -1.40 -7.94
C VAL A 134 -9.44 -2.11 -7.93
N ALA A 135 -8.48 -1.66 -8.74
CA ALA A 135 -7.13 -2.24 -8.75
C ALA A 135 -6.41 -2.10 -7.40
N ASN A 136 -6.56 -0.96 -6.72
CA ASN A 136 -6.02 -0.75 -5.37
C ASN A 136 -6.69 -1.62 -4.31
N VAL A 137 -7.99 -1.87 -4.43
CA VAL A 137 -8.69 -2.83 -3.55
C VAL A 137 -8.10 -4.23 -3.71
N VAL A 138 -7.90 -4.69 -4.95
CA VAL A 138 -7.25 -5.99 -5.21
C VAL A 138 -5.85 -6.03 -4.60
N SER A 139 -5.07 -4.94 -4.73
CA SER A 139 -3.75 -4.86 -4.11
C SER A 139 -3.78 -5.03 -2.59
N VAL A 140 -4.75 -4.42 -1.90
CA VAL A 140 -4.90 -4.55 -0.44
C VAL A 140 -5.34 -5.97 -0.07
N VAL A 141 -6.24 -6.58 -0.85
CA VAL A 141 -6.68 -7.97 -0.62
C VAL A 141 -5.49 -8.93 -0.74
N LEU A 142 -4.65 -8.79 -1.76
CA LEU A 142 -3.44 -9.61 -1.92
C LEU A 142 -2.47 -9.46 -0.75
N LEU A 143 -2.26 -8.22 -0.27
CA LEU A 143 -1.44 -7.94 0.91
C LEU A 143 -1.99 -8.63 2.18
N ILE A 144 -3.32 -8.62 2.36
CA ILE A 144 -3.98 -9.30 3.49
C ILE A 144 -3.80 -10.82 3.38
N ILE A 145 -3.99 -11.40 2.19
CA ILE A 145 -3.79 -12.83 1.94
C ILE A 145 -2.35 -13.24 2.28
N GLU A 146 -1.35 -12.49 1.81
CA GLU A 146 0.06 -12.73 2.12
C GLU A 146 0.31 -12.71 3.64
N THR A 147 -0.25 -11.71 4.32
CA THR A 147 -0.12 -11.57 5.79
C THR A 147 -0.72 -12.76 6.55
N VAL A 148 -1.86 -13.29 6.07
CA VAL A 148 -2.52 -14.44 6.68
C VAL A 148 -1.77 -15.75 6.39
N MET A 149 -1.23 -15.91 5.19
CA MET A 149 -0.45 -17.10 4.81
C MET A 149 0.86 -17.21 5.62
N LEU A 150 1.52 -16.09 5.93
CA LEU A 150 2.72 -16.06 6.77
C LEU A 150 2.49 -16.46 8.23
N ARG A 151 1.22 -16.53 8.68
CA ARG A 151 0.86 -16.97 10.04
C ARG A 151 0.64 -18.48 10.16
N ARG A 152 0.75 -19.25 9.07
CA ARG A 152 0.60 -20.72 9.05
C ARG A 152 1.94 -21.38 8.77
#